data_AF-A0A969XWU1-F1
#
_entry.id   AF-A0A969XWU1-F1
#
_cell.length_a   1.000
_cell.length_b   1.000
_cell.length_c   1.000
_cell.angle_alpha   90.00
_cell.angle_beta   90.00
_cell.angle_gamma   90.00
#
_symmetry.space_group_name_H-M   'P 1'
#
loop_
_entity.id
_entity.type
_entity.pdbx_description
1 polymer ?
#
loop_
_entity_poly.entity_id
_entity_poly.type
_entity_poly.pdbx_seq_one_letter_code
_entity_poly.pdbx_strand_id
1 'polypeptide(L)'
;MTGDFIHPNYHVLLLHVPIGLLIVGFLGELIALVRPHHGLRAAARWMVVVGALMALPTALAGVYALRDVLVPGDRIALNMTWPQVAGAGGWPREQWHFMTHHAQYNVAAAVAVVLAAAGWLASGRPWRDRLPLPLLLVLAAGVVLLTIGAWYGGEAVYRFGTGVEPSPPAGGVPGGLAHYLPPLQWHIVLAGYTAALAVLAAALTFGRSRTAAADAAEAEPVATGPSPYARAAWWLAVLVTLPVPVLAAWWMWPAFSIGALTGNLRMIVGHARLLLHVIVGVSILVLLLVLALRVRPGRGRRRATGVLAAVLAVLLGVQVWLGVLMLFDSPAGSLLGFSRAADMIGSL
;
A
#
# COMPACT_ATOMS: atom_id res chain seq x y z
N MET A 1 32.29 -10.27 -10.38
CA MET A 1 31.06 -9.78 -9.73
C MET A 1 30.34 -10.99 -9.18
N THR A 2 30.51 -11.31 -7.91
CA THR A 2 29.68 -12.34 -7.24
C THR A 2 28.33 -11.67 -6.99
N GLY A 3 27.37 -11.98 -7.87
CA GLY A 3 26.05 -11.36 -7.92
C GLY A 3 25.12 -11.90 -6.84
N ASP A 4 25.49 -11.70 -5.58
CA ASP A 4 24.57 -11.96 -4.48
C ASP A 4 23.56 -10.82 -4.42
N PHE A 5 22.28 -11.16 -4.49
CA PHE A 5 21.23 -10.18 -4.27
C PHE A 5 21.39 -9.57 -2.88
N ILE A 6 21.32 -8.24 -2.88
CA ILE A 6 21.35 -7.30 -1.76
C ILE A 6 20.36 -7.72 -0.67
N HIS A 7 20.57 -7.26 0.56
CA HIS A 7 19.59 -7.32 1.66
C HIS A 7 18.14 -7.28 1.12
N PRO A 8 17.24 -8.20 1.51
CA PRO A 8 16.03 -8.46 0.73
C PRO A 8 15.17 -7.21 0.55
N ASN A 9 15.22 -6.65 -0.65
CA ASN A 9 14.43 -5.50 -1.03
C ASN A 9 13.09 -5.96 -1.59
N TYR A 10 12.06 -5.98 -0.74
CA TYR A 10 10.72 -6.41 -1.12
C TYR A 10 10.12 -5.55 -2.22
N HIS A 11 10.52 -4.28 -2.40
CA HIS A 11 10.03 -3.50 -3.52
C HIS A 11 10.46 -4.11 -4.85
N VAL A 12 11.73 -4.51 -4.98
CA VAL A 12 12.28 -5.15 -6.18
C VAL A 12 11.64 -6.51 -6.43
N LEU A 13 11.38 -7.28 -5.37
CA LEU A 13 10.66 -8.54 -5.47
C LEU A 13 9.22 -8.34 -5.95
N LEU A 14 8.50 -7.41 -5.33
CA LEU A 14 7.07 -7.22 -5.55
C LEU A 14 6.75 -6.51 -6.88
N LEU A 15 7.61 -5.59 -7.36
CA LEU A 15 7.28 -4.70 -8.48
C LEU A 15 6.93 -5.40 -9.79
N HIS A 16 7.45 -6.60 -10.02
CA HIS A 16 7.23 -7.34 -11.26
C HIS A 16 5.77 -7.79 -11.42
N VAL A 17 5.13 -8.13 -10.30
CA VAL A 17 3.75 -8.65 -10.29
C VAL A 17 2.74 -7.59 -10.76
N PRO A 18 2.63 -6.40 -10.14
CA PRO A 18 1.69 -5.39 -10.62
C PRO A 18 2.04 -4.90 -12.02
N ILE A 19 3.33 -4.72 -12.36
CA ILE A 19 3.73 -4.28 -13.71
C ILE A 19 3.26 -5.28 -14.77
N GLY A 20 3.61 -6.56 -14.61
CA GLY A 20 3.25 -7.60 -15.58
C GLY A 20 1.72 -7.75 -15.73
N LEU A 21 1.00 -7.80 -14.60
CA LEU A 21 -0.45 -7.95 -14.61
C LEU A 21 -1.17 -6.73 -15.21
N LEU A 22 -0.74 -5.51 -14.89
CA LEU A 22 -1.34 -4.28 -15.41
C LEU A 22 -1.08 -4.12 -16.92
N ILE A 23 0.15 -4.34 -17.37
CA ILE A 23 0.50 -4.23 -18.80
C ILE A 23 -0.23 -5.30 -19.61
N VAL A 24 -0.13 -6.57 -19.22
CA VAL A 24 -0.75 -7.66 -19.98
C VAL A 24 -2.27 -7.58 -19.90
N GLY A 25 -2.83 -7.23 -18.73
CA GLY A 25 -4.27 -7.00 -18.59
C GLY A 25 -4.78 -5.84 -19.44
N PHE A 26 -4.05 -4.73 -19.49
CA PHE A 26 -4.38 -3.60 -20.37
C PHE A 26 -4.33 -3.97 -21.85
N LEU A 27 -3.25 -4.64 -22.30
CA LEU A 27 -3.15 -5.14 -23.68
C LEU A 27 -4.28 -6.12 -24.01
N GLY A 28 -4.65 -7.00 -23.07
CA GLY A 28 -5.79 -7.90 -23.22
C GLY A 28 -7.12 -7.17 -23.43
N GLU A 29 -7.36 -6.06 -22.70
CA GLU A 29 -8.52 -5.20 -22.93
C GLU A 29 -8.47 -4.54 -24.32
N LEU A 30 -7.32 -4.02 -24.74
CA LEU A 30 -7.16 -3.42 -26.08
C LEU A 30 -7.43 -4.43 -27.20
N ILE A 31 -6.85 -5.63 -27.11
CA ILE A 31 -7.08 -6.71 -28.09
C ILE A 31 -8.57 -7.07 -28.13
N ALA A 32 -9.20 -7.16 -26.95
CA ALA A 32 -10.58 -7.53 -26.86
C ALA A 32 -11.55 -6.43 -27.33
N LEU A 33 -11.12 -5.18 -27.48
CA LEU A 33 -11.87 -4.13 -28.17
C LEU A 33 -11.96 -4.41 -29.67
N VAL A 34 -10.86 -4.86 -30.28
CA VAL A 34 -10.79 -5.17 -31.71
C VAL A 34 -11.45 -6.52 -32.02
N ARG A 35 -11.20 -7.53 -31.18
CA ARG A 35 -11.76 -8.88 -31.32
C ARG A 35 -12.46 -9.31 -30.03
N PRO A 36 -13.79 -9.16 -29.95
CA PRO A 36 -14.55 -9.52 -28.76
C PRO A 36 -14.37 -11.01 -28.41
N HIS A 37 -13.70 -11.28 -27.31
CA HIS A 37 -13.54 -12.64 -26.77
C HIS A 37 -13.83 -12.63 -25.28
N HIS A 38 -14.86 -13.38 -24.85
CA HIS A 38 -15.35 -13.35 -23.47
C HIS A 38 -14.32 -13.83 -22.44
N GLY A 39 -13.61 -14.93 -22.74
CA GLY A 39 -12.55 -15.46 -21.86
C GLY A 39 -11.38 -14.50 -21.67
N LEU A 40 -10.82 -13.98 -22.78
CA LEU A 40 -9.76 -12.96 -22.76
C LEU A 40 -10.15 -11.71 -21.96
N ARG A 41 -11.35 -11.15 -22.16
CA ARG A 41 -11.82 -9.98 -21.37
C ARG A 41 -11.89 -10.29 -19.88
N ALA A 42 -12.42 -11.46 -19.52
CA ALA A 42 -12.51 -11.85 -18.11
C ALA A 42 -11.10 -11.95 -17.49
N ALA A 43 -10.17 -12.63 -18.18
CA ALA A 43 -8.79 -12.74 -17.72
C ALA A 43 -8.12 -11.37 -17.61
N ALA A 44 -8.19 -10.54 -18.65
CA ALA A 44 -7.60 -9.21 -18.71
C ALA A 44 -8.04 -8.32 -17.53
N ARG A 45 -9.34 -8.31 -17.22
CA ARG A 45 -9.89 -7.51 -16.10
C ARG A 45 -9.41 -8.00 -14.75
N TRP A 46 -9.34 -9.32 -14.55
CA TRP A 46 -8.82 -9.87 -13.30
C TRP A 46 -7.32 -9.60 -13.15
N MET A 47 -6.55 -9.64 -14.24
CA MET A 47 -5.16 -9.21 -14.22
C MET A 47 -5.05 -7.74 -13.81
N VAL A 48 -5.86 -6.85 -14.39
CA VAL A 48 -5.88 -5.43 -13.99
C VAL A 48 -6.27 -5.25 -12.53
N VAL A 49 -7.29 -5.94 -12.04
CA VAL A 49 -7.72 -5.85 -10.63
C VAL A 49 -6.63 -6.34 -9.69
N VAL A 50 -6.08 -7.53 -9.92
CA VAL A 50 -5.03 -8.08 -9.06
C VAL A 50 -3.78 -7.21 -9.14
N GLY A 51 -3.38 -6.77 -10.32
CA GLY A 51 -2.24 -5.88 -10.52
C GLY A 51 -2.43 -4.54 -9.80
N ALA A 52 -3.61 -3.92 -9.90
CA ALA A 52 -3.92 -2.66 -9.22
C ALA A 52 -3.89 -2.81 -7.69
N LEU A 53 -4.46 -3.90 -7.16
CA LEU A 53 -4.42 -4.18 -5.72
C LEU A 53 -2.98 -4.44 -5.24
N MET A 54 -2.17 -5.15 -6.03
CA MET A 54 -0.76 -5.40 -5.74
C MET A 54 0.13 -4.16 -5.88
N ALA A 55 -0.32 -3.11 -6.57
CA ALA A 55 0.40 -1.84 -6.65
C ALA A 55 0.49 -1.15 -5.28
N LEU A 56 -0.47 -1.35 -4.37
CA LEU A 56 -0.46 -0.76 -3.02
C LEU A 56 0.68 -1.27 -2.12
N PRO A 57 0.80 -2.60 -1.84
CA PRO A 57 1.94 -3.11 -1.08
C PRO A 57 3.27 -2.86 -1.78
N THR A 58 3.31 -2.86 -3.11
CA THR A 58 4.51 -2.54 -3.89
C THR A 58 4.96 -1.09 -3.70
N ALA A 59 4.01 -0.14 -3.76
CA ALA A 59 4.30 1.28 -3.56
C ALA A 59 4.80 1.56 -2.14
N LEU A 60 4.14 0.98 -1.13
CA LEU A 60 4.60 1.12 0.26
C LEU A 60 5.95 0.45 0.51
N ALA A 61 6.21 -0.71 -0.10
CA ALA A 61 7.55 -1.30 -0.09
C ALA A 61 8.60 -0.37 -0.72
N GLY A 62 8.23 0.38 -1.77
CA GLY A 62 9.09 1.38 -2.40
C GLY A 62 9.39 2.59 -1.50
N VAL A 63 8.42 3.01 -0.69
CA VAL A 63 8.61 4.04 0.35
C VAL A 63 9.64 3.57 1.38
N TYR A 64 9.57 2.31 1.82
CA TYR A 64 10.62 1.74 2.68
C TYR A 64 11.96 1.64 1.97
N ALA A 65 11.99 1.16 0.72
CA ALA A 65 13.22 1.04 -0.06
C ALA A 65 13.93 2.40 -0.22
N LEU A 66 13.18 3.49 -0.41
CA LEU A 66 13.76 4.83 -0.45
C LEU A 66 14.45 5.20 0.87
N ARG A 67 13.83 4.89 2.01
CA ARG A 67 14.43 5.13 3.34
C ARG A 67 15.72 4.34 3.50
N ASP A 68 15.71 3.08 3.11
CA ASP A 68 16.85 2.17 3.23
C ASP A 68 18.03 2.61 2.36
N VAL A 69 17.79 3.06 1.12
CA VAL A 69 18.90 3.54 0.27
C VAL A 69 19.43 4.91 0.74
N LEU A 70 18.59 5.77 1.33
CA LEU A 70 19.06 7.05 1.89
C LEU A 70 19.85 6.87 3.19
N VAL A 71 19.46 5.90 4.01
CA VAL A 71 20.10 5.56 5.28
C VAL A 71 20.16 4.05 5.41
N PRO A 72 21.26 3.42 4.97
CA PRO A 72 21.38 1.97 4.96
C PRO A 72 21.21 1.35 6.36
N GLY A 73 20.40 0.28 6.41
CA GLY A 73 20.33 -0.75 7.45
C GLY A 73 20.61 -0.29 8.89
N ASP A 74 21.87 -0.46 9.32
CA ASP A 74 22.34 -0.29 10.70
C ASP A 74 22.22 1.14 11.23
N ARG A 75 22.01 2.12 10.35
CA ARG A 75 21.89 3.54 10.70
C ARG A 75 20.45 4.05 10.72
N ILE A 76 19.45 3.22 10.44
CA ILE A 76 18.04 3.64 10.51
C ILE A 76 17.65 3.87 11.97
N ALA A 77 17.89 5.08 12.47
CA ALA A 77 17.37 5.53 13.74
C ALA A 77 15.99 6.18 13.53
N LEU A 78 15.01 5.76 14.32
CA LEU A 78 13.63 6.26 14.23
C LEU A 78 13.49 7.73 14.66
N ASN A 79 14.51 8.34 15.28
CA ASN A 79 14.47 9.72 15.75
C ASN A 79 15.14 10.72 14.78
N MET A 80 15.56 10.29 13.59
CA MET A 80 16.15 11.19 12.60
C MET A 80 15.11 12.17 12.08
N THR A 81 15.50 13.44 11.89
CA THR A 81 14.65 14.43 11.21
C THR A 81 14.78 14.32 9.69
N TRP A 82 13.79 14.83 8.95
CA TRP A 82 13.86 14.82 7.49
C TRP A 82 15.15 15.40 6.90
N PRO A 83 15.68 16.56 7.36
CA PRO A 83 16.96 17.07 6.89
C PRO A 83 18.13 16.10 7.12
N GLN A 84 18.13 15.35 8.23
CA GLN A 84 19.16 14.34 8.50
C GLN A 84 19.02 13.13 7.57
N VAL A 85 17.79 12.66 7.34
CA VAL A 85 17.52 11.55 6.41
C VAL A 85 17.90 11.92 4.98
N ALA A 86 17.48 13.08 4.50
CA ALA A 86 17.78 13.56 3.15
C ALA A 86 19.28 13.83 2.96
N GLY A 87 19.97 14.33 3.99
CA GLY A 87 21.41 14.58 3.94
C GLY A 87 22.27 13.32 3.99
N ALA A 88 21.80 12.26 4.66
CA ALA A 88 22.59 11.05 4.90
C ALA A 88 22.94 10.26 3.63
N GLY A 89 22.09 10.30 2.59
CA GLY A 89 22.34 9.59 1.34
C GLY A 89 23.43 10.21 0.47
N GLY A 90 23.80 11.48 0.69
CA GLY A 90 24.83 12.17 -0.10
C GLY A 90 24.51 12.30 -1.59
N TRP A 91 23.25 12.13 -1.99
CA TRP A 91 22.85 12.08 -3.40
C TRP A 91 23.05 13.41 -4.12
N PRO A 92 23.63 13.42 -5.33
CA PRO A 92 23.64 14.60 -6.19
C PRO A 92 22.21 14.99 -6.59
N ARG A 93 22.04 16.26 -6.99
CA ARG A 93 20.73 16.80 -7.42
C ARG A 93 20.08 15.99 -8.55
N GLU A 94 20.90 15.43 -9.45
CA GLU A 94 20.40 14.62 -10.56
C GLU A 94 19.79 13.30 -10.07
N GLN A 95 20.42 12.60 -9.13
CA GLN A 95 19.86 11.38 -8.54
C GLN A 95 18.54 11.67 -7.80
N TRP A 96 18.45 12.79 -7.06
CA TRP A 96 17.19 13.25 -6.47
C TRP A 96 16.11 13.51 -7.51
N HIS A 97 16.46 14.11 -8.66
CA HIS A 97 15.53 14.34 -9.76
C HIS A 97 14.95 13.01 -10.26
N PHE A 98 15.79 12.02 -10.54
CA PHE A 98 15.33 10.70 -11.00
C PHE A 98 14.44 10.00 -9.97
N MET A 99 14.86 9.96 -8.71
CA MET A 99 14.10 9.27 -7.66
C MET A 99 12.78 9.97 -7.31
N THR A 100 12.74 11.30 -7.38
CA THR A 100 11.50 12.06 -7.19
C THR A 100 10.50 11.76 -8.29
N HIS A 101 10.92 11.79 -9.56
CA HIS A 101 10.03 11.46 -10.68
C HIS A 101 9.59 9.99 -10.66
N HIS A 102 10.51 9.07 -10.35
CA HIS A 102 10.17 7.66 -10.13
C HIS A 102 9.05 7.52 -9.09
N ALA A 103 9.18 8.14 -7.92
CA ALA A 103 8.18 8.07 -6.87
C ALA A 103 6.85 8.73 -7.29
N GLN A 104 6.88 9.95 -7.81
CA GLN A 104 5.68 10.70 -8.19
C GLN A 104 4.85 10.00 -9.27
N TYR A 105 5.49 9.56 -10.35
CA TYR A 105 4.78 8.89 -11.44
C TYR A 105 4.21 7.54 -10.99
N ASN A 106 4.94 6.76 -10.20
CA ASN A 106 4.43 5.48 -9.71
C ASN A 106 3.33 5.62 -8.67
N VAL A 107 3.37 6.64 -7.81
CA VAL A 107 2.26 6.97 -6.90
C VAL A 107 1.02 7.38 -7.69
N ALA A 108 1.18 8.26 -8.67
CA ALA A 108 0.07 8.67 -9.54
C ALA A 108 -0.51 7.49 -10.34
N ALA A 109 0.36 6.61 -10.86
CA ALA A 109 -0.03 5.38 -11.55
C ALA A 109 -0.83 4.46 -10.61
N ALA A 110 -0.31 4.18 -9.42
CA ALA A 110 -0.96 3.31 -8.42
C ALA A 110 -2.35 3.84 -8.06
N VAL A 111 -2.49 5.15 -7.79
CA VAL A 111 -3.80 5.77 -7.54
C VAL A 111 -4.73 5.60 -8.73
N ALA A 112 -4.28 5.91 -9.95
CA ALA A 112 -5.09 5.80 -11.15
C ALA A 112 -5.60 4.36 -11.38
N VAL A 113 -4.72 3.35 -11.33
CA VAL A 113 -5.11 1.96 -11.57
C VAL A 113 -5.98 1.39 -10.46
N VAL A 114 -5.75 1.77 -9.20
CA VAL A 114 -6.59 1.37 -8.06
C VAL A 114 -7.98 1.98 -8.20
N LEU A 115 -8.09 3.26 -8.56
CA LEU A 115 -9.39 3.90 -8.80
C LEU A 115 -10.12 3.28 -9.99
N ALA A 116 -9.41 2.97 -11.07
CA ALA A 116 -10.00 2.29 -12.23
C ALA A 116 -10.53 0.89 -11.86
N ALA A 117 -9.73 0.09 -11.16
CA ALA A 117 -10.10 -1.24 -10.72
C ALA A 117 -11.28 -1.21 -9.71
N ALA A 118 -11.21 -0.33 -8.71
CA ALA A 118 -12.28 -0.16 -7.72
C ALA A 118 -13.56 0.36 -8.36
N GLY A 119 -13.46 1.31 -9.30
CA GLY A 119 -14.59 1.83 -10.07
C GLY A 119 -15.25 0.75 -10.91
N TRP A 120 -14.46 -0.08 -11.59
CA TRP A 120 -14.97 -1.22 -12.35
C TRP A 120 -15.67 -2.25 -11.44
N LEU A 121 -15.03 -2.64 -10.33
CA LEU A 121 -15.61 -3.56 -9.34
C LEU A 121 -16.91 -3.00 -8.71
N ALA A 122 -16.98 -1.69 -8.48
CA ALA A 122 -18.16 -1.03 -7.91
C ALA A 122 -19.27 -0.75 -8.95
N SER A 123 -19.01 -0.98 -10.23
CA SER A 123 -19.96 -0.73 -11.31
C SER A 123 -21.07 -1.81 -11.39
N GLY A 124 -22.24 -1.44 -11.91
CA GLY A 124 -23.36 -2.37 -12.16
C GLY A 124 -23.17 -3.20 -13.44
N ARG A 125 -24.06 -4.19 -13.68
CA ARG A 125 -23.95 -5.15 -14.82
C ARG A 125 -23.59 -4.50 -16.18
N PRO A 126 -24.29 -3.47 -16.69
CA PRO A 126 -24.00 -2.91 -18.01
C PRO A 126 -22.59 -2.30 -18.14
N TRP A 127 -22.04 -1.77 -17.04
CA TRP A 127 -20.69 -1.20 -16.96
C TRP A 127 -19.62 -2.23 -16.58
N ARG A 128 -20.03 -3.41 -16.11
CA ARG A 128 -19.12 -4.56 -15.95
C ARG A 128 -18.96 -5.29 -17.27
N ASP A 129 -20.00 -5.37 -18.10
CA ASP A 129 -19.95 -6.04 -19.39
C ASP A 129 -19.09 -5.25 -20.39
N ARG A 130 -19.12 -3.92 -20.31
CA ARG A 130 -18.27 -3.01 -21.08
C ARG A 130 -17.38 -2.21 -20.14
N LEU A 131 -16.06 -2.26 -20.29
CA LEU A 131 -15.19 -1.31 -19.62
C LEU A 131 -15.45 0.06 -20.28
N PRO A 132 -16.08 1.01 -19.58
CA PRO A 132 -16.45 2.28 -20.19
C PRO A 132 -15.17 3.04 -20.55
N LEU A 133 -15.20 3.74 -21.68
CA LEU A 133 -14.05 4.48 -22.22
C LEU A 133 -13.32 5.33 -21.15
N PRO A 134 -14.01 6.04 -20.23
CA PRO A 134 -13.32 6.77 -19.16
C PRO A 134 -12.44 5.89 -18.27
N LEU A 135 -12.91 4.70 -17.85
CA LEU A 135 -12.10 3.81 -17.01
C LEU A 135 -10.92 3.22 -17.78
N LEU A 136 -11.10 2.94 -19.08
CA LEU A 136 -10.01 2.51 -19.94
C LEU A 136 -8.95 3.61 -20.12
N LEU A 137 -9.36 4.87 -20.28
CA LEU A 137 -8.44 6.00 -20.40
C LEU A 137 -7.66 6.23 -19.09
N VAL A 138 -8.32 6.10 -17.93
CA VAL A 138 -7.63 6.16 -16.63
C VAL A 138 -6.65 5.00 -16.48
N LEU A 139 -7.02 3.79 -16.88
CA LEU A 139 -6.12 2.63 -16.88
C LEU A 139 -4.93 2.86 -17.82
N ALA A 140 -5.16 3.36 -19.03
CA ALA A 140 -4.11 3.68 -20.00
C ALA A 140 -3.14 4.72 -19.46
N ALA A 141 -3.65 5.82 -18.87
CA ALA A 141 -2.84 6.82 -18.22
C ALA A 141 -2.03 6.22 -17.06
N GLY A 142 -2.63 5.37 -16.24
CA GLY A 142 -1.95 4.65 -15.16
C GLY A 142 -0.80 3.77 -15.66
N VAL A 143 -1.01 3.01 -16.73
CA VAL A 143 0.04 2.16 -17.36
C VAL A 143 1.16 3.02 -17.94
N VAL A 144 0.84 4.12 -18.63
CA VAL A 144 1.86 5.05 -19.16
C VAL A 144 2.69 5.65 -18.02
N LEU A 145 2.05 6.14 -16.97
CA LEU A 145 2.74 6.69 -15.80
C LEU A 145 3.62 5.64 -15.10
N LEU A 146 3.14 4.40 -14.99
CA LEU A 146 3.91 3.27 -14.45
C LEU A 146 5.18 3.01 -15.28
N THR A 147 5.06 3.00 -16.62
CA THR A 147 6.21 2.81 -17.52
C THR A 147 7.21 3.96 -17.41
N ILE A 148 6.75 5.21 -17.38
CA ILE A 148 7.61 6.38 -17.19
C ILE A 148 8.31 6.33 -15.82
N GLY A 149 7.57 6.02 -14.76
CA GLY A 149 8.13 5.85 -13.42
C GLY A 149 9.19 4.74 -13.37
N ALA A 150 8.92 3.60 -14.01
CA ALA A 150 9.89 2.50 -14.13
C ALA A 150 11.16 2.92 -14.89
N TRP A 151 11.04 3.71 -15.95
CA TRP A 151 12.19 4.28 -16.67
C TRP A 151 13.07 5.13 -15.75
N TYR A 152 12.49 6.08 -15.01
CA TYR A 152 13.25 6.91 -14.06
C TYR A 152 13.94 6.07 -12.97
N GLY A 153 13.29 5.00 -12.49
CA GLY A 153 13.90 4.07 -11.55
C GLY A 153 15.07 3.30 -12.15
N GLY A 154 14.91 2.81 -13.39
CA GLY A 154 15.97 2.12 -14.13
C GLY A 154 17.19 3.01 -14.38
N GLU A 155 16.97 4.26 -14.80
CA GLU A 155 18.06 5.24 -14.97
C GLU A 155 18.74 5.58 -13.65
N ALA A 156 17.99 5.66 -12.53
CA ALA A 156 18.59 5.89 -11.21
C ALA A 156 19.54 4.76 -10.79
N VAL A 157 19.17 3.51 -11.09
CA VAL A 157 20.02 2.34 -10.87
C VAL A 157 21.21 2.35 -11.83
N TYR A 158 20.97 2.54 -13.13
CA TYR A 158 21.99 2.46 -14.17
C TYR A 158 23.09 3.53 -14.02
N ARG A 159 22.70 4.78 -13.74
CA ARG A 159 23.64 5.91 -13.67
C ARG A 159 24.30 6.08 -12.31
N PHE A 160 23.55 5.84 -11.23
CA PHE A 160 23.99 6.16 -9.86
C PHE A 160 24.17 4.93 -8.97
N GLY A 161 23.89 3.72 -9.45
CA GLY A 161 23.91 2.52 -8.62
C GLY A 161 22.89 2.60 -7.48
N THR A 162 21.78 3.30 -7.66
CA THR A 162 20.78 3.47 -6.59
C THR A 162 20.28 2.11 -6.12
N GLY A 163 20.43 1.82 -4.83
CA GLY A 163 20.06 0.53 -4.26
C GLY A 163 20.94 -0.63 -4.71
N VAL A 164 22.18 -0.35 -5.14
CA VAL A 164 23.24 -1.33 -5.39
C VAL A 164 24.32 -1.18 -4.32
N GLU A 165 24.47 -2.17 -3.44
CA GLU A 165 25.55 -2.19 -2.45
C GLU A 165 26.81 -2.86 -3.03
N PRO A 166 28.03 -2.43 -2.62
CA PRO A 166 29.24 -3.20 -2.89
C PRO A 166 29.13 -4.60 -2.29
N SER A 167 29.66 -5.62 -2.97
CA SER A 167 29.69 -6.99 -2.45
C SER A 167 30.27 -7.01 -1.02
N PRO A 168 29.59 -7.62 -0.04
CA PRO A 168 30.15 -7.73 1.29
C PRO A 168 31.49 -8.47 1.22
N PRO A 169 32.48 -8.11 2.05
CA PRO A 169 33.74 -8.83 2.10
C PRO A 169 33.47 -10.32 2.34
N ALA A 170 34.14 -11.18 1.57
CA ALA A 170 33.96 -12.62 1.62
C ALA A 170 34.14 -13.13 3.06
N GLY A 171 33.04 -13.54 3.70
CA GLY A 171 33.06 -14.11 5.05
C GLY A 171 31.93 -13.70 6.00
N GLY A 172 31.12 -12.69 5.66
CA GLY A 172 30.00 -12.24 6.51
C GLY A 172 28.65 -12.37 5.82
N VAL A 173 28.06 -13.56 5.76
CA VAL A 173 26.61 -13.66 5.47
C VAL A 173 25.88 -13.17 6.73
N PRO A 174 25.08 -12.10 6.67
CA PRO A 174 24.26 -11.70 7.81
C PRO A 174 23.29 -12.85 8.14
N GLY A 175 23.59 -13.60 9.19
CA GLY A 175 22.80 -14.75 9.60
C GLY A 175 21.59 -14.34 10.43
N GLY A 176 20.42 -14.91 10.14
CA GLY A 176 19.23 -14.84 10.99
C GLY A 176 17.94 -14.49 10.25
N LEU A 177 16.79 -14.85 10.85
CA LEU A 177 15.46 -14.55 10.30
C LEU A 177 15.23 -13.03 10.09
N ALA A 178 15.83 -12.20 10.94
CA ALA A 178 15.75 -10.73 10.87
C ALA A 178 16.27 -10.14 9.56
N HIS A 179 17.31 -10.74 8.98
CA HIS A 179 17.87 -10.31 7.71
C HIS A 179 16.89 -10.56 6.57
N TYR A 180 16.23 -11.71 6.56
CA TYR A 180 15.27 -12.09 5.53
C TYR A 180 13.86 -11.53 5.73
N LEU A 181 13.52 -11.19 6.97
CA LEU A 181 12.22 -10.68 7.39
C LEU A 181 12.37 -9.38 8.20
N PRO A 182 12.84 -8.28 7.60
CA PRO A 182 12.96 -7.00 8.32
C PRO A 182 11.57 -6.56 8.82
N PRO A 183 11.34 -6.41 10.14
CA PRO A 183 9.99 -6.21 10.68
C PRO A 183 9.34 -4.95 10.21
N LEU A 184 10.11 -3.87 10.07
CA LEU A 184 9.61 -2.59 9.59
C LEU A 184 9.12 -2.72 8.14
N GLN A 185 9.88 -3.42 7.29
CA GLN A 185 9.48 -3.70 5.92
C GLN A 185 8.23 -4.57 5.86
N TRP A 186 8.13 -5.60 6.69
CA TRP A 186 6.92 -6.43 6.81
C TRP A 186 5.70 -5.64 7.27
N HIS A 187 5.86 -4.81 8.30
CA HIS A 187 4.81 -3.95 8.81
C HIS A 187 4.24 -3.07 7.68
N ILE A 188 5.13 -2.43 6.91
CA ILE A 188 4.77 -1.54 5.80
C ILE A 188 4.09 -2.31 4.66
N VAL A 189 4.62 -3.49 4.29
CA VAL A 189 4.04 -4.33 3.23
C VAL A 189 2.66 -4.87 3.63
N LEU A 190 2.49 -5.34 4.86
CA LEU A 190 1.20 -5.80 5.35
C LEU A 190 0.18 -4.67 5.47
N ALA A 191 0.61 -3.46 5.86
CA ALA A 191 -0.26 -2.28 5.80
C ALA A 191 -0.77 -2.02 4.37
N GLY A 192 0.08 -2.24 3.36
CA GLY A 192 -0.30 -2.15 1.95
C GLY A 192 -1.30 -3.22 1.52
N TYR A 193 -1.12 -4.47 1.96
CA TYR A 193 -2.11 -5.54 1.73
C TYR A 193 -3.45 -5.26 2.44
N THR A 194 -3.42 -4.74 3.66
CA THR A 194 -4.63 -4.31 4.38
C THR A 194 -5.39 -3.23 3.59
N ALA A 195 -4.68 -2.23 3.07
CA ALA A 195 -5.30 -1.20 2.23
C ALA A 195 -5.90 -1.79 0.95
N ALA A 196 -5.18 -2.69 0.27
CA ALA A 196 -5.67 -3.37 -0.93
C ALA A 196 -6.95 -4.18 -0.67
N LEU A 197 -6.97 -4.97 0.41
CA LEU A 197 -8.12 -5.77 0.77
C LEU A 197 -9.31 -4.92 1.21
N ALA A 198 -9.08 -3.80 1.90
CA ALA A 198 -10.12 -2.84 2.25
C ALA A 198 -10.76 -2.22 0.99
N VAL A 199 -9.95 -1.84 -0.01
CA VAL A 199 -10.43 -1.33 -1.30
C VAL A 199 -11.26 -2.39 -2.02
N LEU A 200 -10.76 -3.62 -2.12
CA LEU A 200 -11.47 -4.74 -2.74
C LEU A 200 -12.82 -4.99 -2.05
N ALA A 201 -12.83 -5.08 -0.72
CA ALA A 201 -14.03 -5.35 0.05
C ALA A 201 -15.07 -4.24 -0.08
N ALA A 202 -14.64 -2.97 -0.05
CA ALA A 202 -15.49 -1.82 -0.30
C ALA A 202 -16.10 -1.89 -1.72
N ALA A 203 -15.28 -2.06 -2.76
CA ALA A 203 -15.74 -2.09 -4.14
C ALA A 203 -16.74 -3.21 -4.41
N LEU A 204 -16.48 -4.42 -3.90
CA LEU A 204 -17.41 -5.56 -4.00
C LEU A 204 -18.74 -5.32 -3.27
N THR A 205 -18.69 -4.63 -2.12
CA THR A 205 -19.89 -4.28 -1.33
C THR A 205 -20.80 -3.31 -2.10
N PHE A 206 -20.21 -2.31 -2.76
CA PHE A 206 -20.96 -1.34 -3.56
C PHE A 206 -21.47 -1.91 -4.89
N GLY A 207 -20.65 -2.70 -5.59
CA GLY A 207 -21.01 -3.30 -6.88
C GLY A 207 -22.27 -4.15 -6.80
N ARG A 208 -22.37 -5.03 -5.80
CA ARG A 208 -23.58 -5.86 -5.59
C ARG A 208 -24.80 -5.04 -5.18
N SER A 209 -24.60 -3.99 -4.39
CA SER A 209 -25.72 -3.15 -3.95
C SER A 209 -26.46 -2.53 -5.15
N ARG A 210 -25.73 -2.22 -6.22
CA ARG A 210 -26.29 -1.69 -7.47
C ARG A 210 -26.97 -2.77 -8.29
N THR A 211 -26.35 -3.95 -8.46
CA THR A 211 -26.99 -5.05 -9.21
C THR A 211 -28.27 -5.53 -8.54
N ALA A 212 -28.27 -5.69 -7.21
CA ALA A 212 -29.47 -6.09 -6.48
C ALA A 212 -30.58 -5.02 -6.51
N ALA A 213 -30.25 -3.74 -6.71
CA ALA A 213 -31.26 -2.70 -6.87
C ALA A 213 -31.87 -2.69 -8.27
N ALA A 214 -31.07 -2.98 -9.30
CA ALA A 214 -31.55 -3.15 -10.68
C ALA A 214 -32.40 -4.42 -10.81
N ASP A 215 -31.89 -5.56 -10.34
CA ASP A 215 -32.58 -6.86 -10.41
C ASP A 215 -33.90 -6.83 -9.61
N ALA A 216 -33.96 -6.12 -8.47
CA ALA A 216 -35.19 -5.97 -7.67
C ALA A 216 -36.22 -4.98 -8.27
N ALA A 217 -35.84 -4.18 -9.26
CA ALA A 217 -36.79 -3.39 -10.05
C ALA A 217 -37.49 -4.25 -11.12
N GLU A 218 -36.93 -5.42 -11.43
CA GLU A 218 -37.37 -6.29 -12.52
C GLU A 218 -37.97 -7.64 -12.04
N ALA A 219 -37.75 -8.08 -10.79
CA ALA A 219 -38.14 -9.41 -10.31
C ALA A 219 -38.80 -9.45 -8.91
N GLU A 220 -39.60 -10.49 -8.65
CA GLU A 220 -40.14 -10.82 -7.31
C GLU A 220 -39.02 -11.02 -6.27
N PRO A 221 -39.26 -10.66 -5.00
CA PRO A 221 -38.23 -10.52 -3.97
C PRO A 221 -37.70 -11.89 -3.49
N VAL A 222 -36.76 -12.47 -4.23
CA VAL A 222 -35.94 -13.58 -3.73
C VAL A 222 -34.99 -13.02 -2.67
N ALA A 223 -35.01 -13.61 -1.47
CA ALA A 223 -34.17 -13.22 -0.34
C ALA A 223 -32.67 -13.38 -0.68
N THR A 224 -32.04 -12.33 -1.20
CA THR A 224 -30.61 -12.36 -1.50
C THR A 224 -29.82 -12.22 -0.21
N GLY A 225 -29.22 -13.31 0.26
CA GLY A 225 -28.20 -13.27 1.30
C GLY A 225 -26.99 -12.38 0.92
N PRO A 226 -26.08 -12.09 1.87
CA PRO A 226 -24.85 -11.34 1.59
C PRO A 226 -23.98 -12.05 0.55
N SER A 227 -23.25 -11.29 -0.26
CA SER A 227 -22.25 -11.89 -1.16
C SER A 227 -21.18 -12.59 -0.33
N PRO A 228 -20.96 -13.90 -0.52
CA PRO A 228 -19.90 -14.60 0.20
C PRO A 228 -18.54 -13.94 -0.06
N TYR A 229 -18.33 -13.38 -1.26
CA TYR A 229 -17.07 -12.74 -1.67
C TYR A 229 -16.80 -11.41 -0.97
N ALA A 230 -17.82 -10.53 -0.83
CA ALA A 230 -17.62 -9.24 -0.15
C ALA A 230 -17.34 -9.44 1.35
N ARG A 231 -18.07 -10.38 1.96
CA ARG A 231 -17.83 -10.77 3.35
C ARG A 231 -16.46 -11.43 3.53
N ALA A 232 -16.08 -12.34 2.63
CA ALA A 232 -14.77 -12.98 2.65
C ALA A 232 -13.65 -11.95 2.51
N ALA A 233 -13.80 -10.94 1.65
CA ALA A 233 -12.81 -9.87 1.49
C ALA A 233 -12.63 -9.04 2.77
N TRP A 234 -13.72 -8.70 3.48
CA TRP A 234 -13.62 -8.02 4.77
C TRP A 234 -12.94 -8.87 5.84
N TRP A 235 -13.28 -10.17 5.93
CA TRP A 235 -12.60 -11.07 6.86
C TRP A 235 -11.13 -11.27 6.51
N LEU A 236 -10.80 -11.38 5.23
CA LEU A 236 -9.42 -11.45 4.78
C LEU A 236 -8.65 -10.18 5.14
N ALA A 237 -9.26 -9.00 5.00
CA ALA A 237 -8.68 -7.74 5.46
C ALA A 237 -8.39 -7.77 6.97
N VAL A 238 -9.33 -8.26 7.79
CA VAL A 238 -9.11 -8.45 9.23
C VAL A 238 -7.96 -9.42 9.48
N LEU A 239 -7.96 -10.60 8.85
CA LEU A 239 -6.95 -11.63 9.04
C LEU A 239 -5.54 -11.16 8.64
N VAL A 240 -5.42 -10.34 7.60
CA VAL A 240 -4.13 -9.75 7.19
C VAL A 240 -3.71 -8.58 8.09
N THR A 241 -4.67 -7.85 8.67
CA THR A 241 -4.37 -6.75 9.60
C THR A 241 -3.92 -7.27 10.96
N LEU A 242 -4.45 -8.40 11.44
CA LEU A 242 -4.14 -8.96 12.76
C LEU A 242 -2.64 -9.22 13.01
N PRO A 243 -1.87 -9.77 12.04
CA PRO A 243 -0.43 -9.92 12.17
C PRO A 243 0.35 -8.61 12.29
N VAL A 244 -0.18 -7.47 11.81
CA VAL A 244 0.56 -6.19 11.80
C VAL A 244 1.05 -5.77 13.20
N PRO A 245 0.20 -5.70 14.24
CA PRO A 245 0.64 -5.46 15.62
C PRO A 245 1.38 -6.65 16.24
N VAL A 246 1.06 -7.89 15.84
CA VAL A 246 1.72 -9.09 16.38
C VAL A 246 3.17 -9.19 15.93
N LEU A 247 3.48 -8.82 14.68
CA LEU A 247 4.85 -8.79 14.17
C LEU A 247 5.68 -7.69 14.85
N ALA A 248 5.06 -6.55 15.14
CA ALA A 248 5.68 -5.52 15.96
C ALA A 248 6.00 -6.06 17.36
N ALA A 249 5.07 -6.80 17.99
CA ALA A 249 5.29 -7.41 19.31
C ALA A 249 6.30 -8.57 19.29
N TRP A 250 6.28 -9.41 18.24
CA TRP A 250 7.17 -10.56 18.06
C TRP A 250 8.62 -10.12 17.87
N TRP A 251 8.86 -9.04 17.13
CA TRP A 251 10.20 -8.47 17.03
C TRP A 251 10.76 -8.03 18.39
N MET A 252 9.90 -7.56 19.28
CA MET A 252 10.28 -7.15 20.63
C MET A 252 10.42 -8.32 21.60
N TRP A 253 10.09 -9.55 21.18
CA TRP A 253 10.07 -10.74 22.03
C TRP A 253 11.41 -11.04 22.73
N PRO A 254 12.58 -10.95 22.07
CA PRO A 254 13.86 -11.19 22.74
C PRO A 254 14.17 -10.18 23.86
N ALA A 255 13.54 -9.01 23.83
CA ALA A 255 13.69 -7.93 24.81
C ALA A 255 12.46 -7.77 25.73
N PHE A 256 11.54 -8.74 25.72
CA PHE A 256 10.30 -8.62 26.48
C PHE A 256 10.59 -8.63 27.99
N SER A 257 10.27 -7.52 28.64
CA SER A 257 10.28 -7.38 30.09
C SER A 257 9.19 -6.38 30.49
N ILE A 258 8.75 -6.42 31.75
CA ILE A 258 7.81 -5.41 32.28
C ILE A 258 8.42 -3.99 32.17
N GLY A 259 9.74 -3.88 32.36
CA GLY A 259 10.49 -2.65 32.14
C GLY A 259 10.42 -2.17 30.68
N ALA A 260 10.61 -3.06 29.71
CA ALA A 260 10.48 -2.73 28.29
C ALA A 260 9.03 -2.34 27.93
N LEU A 261 8.02 -3.03 28.47
CA LEU A 261 6.61 -2.70 28.24
C LEU A 261 6.26 -1.30 28.77
N THR A 262 6.66 -0.98 30.00
CA THR A 262 6.44 0.34 30.59
C THR A 262 7.24 1.44 29.85
N GLY A 263 8.47 1.13 29.42
CA GLY A 263 9.27 2.00 28.55
C GLY A 263 8.58 2.30 27.22
N ASN A 264 8.06 1.28 26.55
CA ASN A 264 7.33 1.44 25.29
C ASN A 264 6.05 2.23 25.47
N LEU A 265 5.29 2.00 26.56
CA LEU A 265 4.08 2.77 26.85
C LEU A 265 4.42 4.26 27.05
N ARG A 266 5.48 4.55 27.81
CA ARG A 266 5.97 5.93 27.99
C ARG A 266 6.42 6.55 26.66
N MET A 267 7.09 5.78 25.82
CA MET A 267 7.48 6.22 24.47
C MET A 267 6.25 6.53 23.62
N ILE A 268 5.25 5.65 23.59
CA ILE A 268 4.01 5.85 22.82
C ILE A 268 3.30 7.11 23.31
N VAL A 269 3.07 7.26 24.61
CA VAL A 269 2.37 8.41 25.18
C VAL A 269 3.18 9.71 25.05
N GLY A 270 4.51 9.62 25.06
CA GLY A 270 5.42 10.76 24.95
C GLY A 270 5.57 11.34 23.53
N HIS A 271 5.10 10.64 22.49
CA HIS A 271 5.29 11.06 21.10
C HIS A 271 3.96 11.12 20.35
N ALA A 272 3.53 12.33 19.98
CA ALA A 272 2.20 12.57 19.40
C ALA A 272 1.96 11.78 18.10
N ARG A 273 2.94 11.71 17.19
CA ARG A 273 2.80 10.95 15.94
C ARG A 273 2.63 9.46 16.20
N LEU A 274 3.43 8.90 17.11
CA LEU A 274 3.39 7.48 17.47
C LEU A 274 2.08 7.13 18.17
N LEU A 275 1.65 7.95 19.15
CA LEU A 275 0.37 7.77 19.83
C LEU A 275 -0.79 7.76 18.83
N LEU A 276 -0.83 8.75 17.93
CA LEU A 276 -1.90 8.85 16.94
C LEU A 276 -1.85 7.67 15.94
N HIS A 277 -0.66 7.25 15.52
CA HIS A 277 -0.50 6.08 14.64
C HIS A 277 -1.02 4.79 15.28
N VAL A 278 -0.82 4.61 16.59
CA VAL A 278 -1.38 3.46 17.33
C VAL A 278 -2.89 3.56 17.42
N ILE A 279 -3.44 4.73 17.81
CA ILE A 279 -4.89 4.94 17.94
C ILE A 279 -5.60 4.73 16.60
N VAL A 280 -5.07 5.29 15.52
CA VAL A 280 -5.63 5.16 14.17
C VAL A 280 -5.51 3.72 13.69
N GLY A 281 -4.37 3.05 13.92
CA GLY A 281 -4.19 1.64 13.60
C GLY A 281 -5.20 0.72 14.30
N VAL A 282 -5.44 0.91 15.60
CA VAL A 282 -6.48 0.18 16.35
C VAL A 282 -7.87 0.49 15.80
N SER A 283 -8.14 1.76 15.48
CA SER A 283 -9.43 2.19 14.92
C SER A 283 -9.71 1.54 13.56
N ILE A 284 -8.70 1.37 12.71
CA ILE A 284 -8.79 0.65 11.43
C ILE A 284 -9.22 -0.81 11.69
N LEU A 285 -8.55 -1.50 12.61
CA LEU A 285 -8.87 -2.90 12.92
C LEU A 285 -10.31 -3.06 13.44
N VAL A 286 -10.72 -2.19 14.37
CA VAL A 286 -12.10 -2.19 14.90
C VAL A 286 -13.10 -1.93 13.78
N LEU A 287 -12.83 -0.96 12.90
CA LEU A 287 -13.71 -0.61 11.80
C LEU A 287 -13.82 -1.73 10.75
N LEU A 288 -12.72 -2.40 10.44
CA LEU A 288 -12.70 -3.61 9.59
C LEU A 288 -13.56 -4.72 10.20
N LEU A 289 -13.46 -4.96 11.51
CA LEU A 289 -14.28 -5.95 12.20
C LEU A 289 -15.77 -5.57 12.17
N VAL A 290 -16.10 -4.30 12.44
CA VAL A 290 -17.48 -3.81 12.35
C VAL A 290 -18.02 -3.99 10.92
N LEU A 291 -17.24 -3.65 9.90
CA LEU A 291 -17.64 -3.83 8.50
C LEU A 291 -17.83 -5.32 8.17
N ALA A 292 -16.91 -6.20 8.57
CA ALA A 292 -17.02 -7.64 8.36
C ALA A 292 -18.30 -8.24 8.99
N LEU A 293 -18.66 -7.80 10.20
CA LEU A 293 -19.88 -8.22 10.90
C LEU A 293 -21.16 -7.59 10.34
N ARG A 294 -21.09 -6.33 9.88
CA ARG A 294 -22.25 -5.55 9.44
C ARG A 294 -22.58 -5.65 7.95
N VAL A 295 -21.82 -6.37 7.13
CA VAL A 295 -22.23 -6.68 5.74
C VAL A 295 -23.47 -7.60 5.75
N ARG A 296 -24.64 -7.00 6.00
CA ARG A 296 -25.99 -7.56 5.87
C ARG A 296 -26.80 -6.65 4.94
N PRO A 297 -27.43 -7.20 3.90
CA PRO A 297 -28.18 -6.40 2.94
C PRO A 297 -29.44 -5.81 3.60
N GLY A 298 -29.56 -4.49 3.58
CA GLY A 298 -30.77 -3.75 3.96
C GLY A 298 -30.66 -2.30 3.48
N ARG A 299 -31.73 -1.72 2.93
CA ARG A 299 -31.70 -0.40 2.27
C ARG A 299 -31.15 0.72 3.18
N GLY A 300 -31.55 0.77 4.45
CA GLY A 300 -31.02 1.74 5.42
C GLY A 300 -29.56 1.51 5.84
N ARG A 301 -29.08 0.26 5.76
CA ARG A 301 -27.71 -0.12 6.14
C ARG A 301 -26.67 0.25 5.08
N ARG A 302 -27.09 0.50 3.83
CA ARG A 302 -26.19 0.87 2.72
C ARG A 302 -25.47 2.19 2.95
N ARG A 303 -26.20 3.23 3.40
CA ARG A 303 -25.60 4.54 3.70
C ARG A 303 -24.60 4.41 4.84
N ALA A 304 -24.96 3.68 5.89
CA ALA A 304 -24.06 3.42 7.02
C ALA A 304 -22.78 2.67 6.58
N THR A 305 -22.90 1.58 5.82
CA THR A 305 -21.72 0.87 5.28
C THR A 305 -20.87 1.76 4.38
N GLY A 306 -21.49 2.62 3.58
CA GLY A 306 -20.76 3.55 2.73
C GLY A 306 -20.00 4.61 3.52
N VAL A 307 -20.62 5.19 4.55
CA VAL A 307 -19.95 6.12 5.46
C VAL A 307 -18.80 5.43 6.19
N LEU A 308 -19.00 4.23 6.72
CA LEU A 308 -17.95 3.47 7.40
C LEU A 308 -16.79 3.12 6.47
N ALA A 309 -17.05 2.76 5.21
CA ALA A 309 -16.00 2.51 4.22
C ALA A 309 -15.24 3.80 3.84
N ALA A 310 -15.93 4.95 3.75
CA ALA A 310 -15.28 6.24 3.52
C ALA A 310 -14.40 6.66 4.71
N VAL A 311 -14.90 6.49 5.94
CA VAL A 311 -14.12 6.71 7.16
C VAL A 311 -12.89 5.81 7.18
N LEU A 312 -13.03 4.52 6.83
CA LEU A 312 -11.91 3.60 6.73
C LEU A 312 -10.85 4.07 5.73
N ALA A 313 -11.27 4.55 4.55
CA ALA A 313 -10.34 5.09 3.55
C ALA A 313 -9.57 6.32 4.07
N VAL A 314 -10.24 7.23 4.79
CA VAL A 314 -9.59 8.38 5.44
C VAL A 314 -8.60 7.90 6.51
N LEU A 315 -8.99 6.97 7.37
CA LEU A 315 -8.12 6.43 8.42
C LEU A 315 -6.89 5.75 7.83
N LEU A 316 -7.03 4.98 6.74
CA LEU A 316 -5.90 4.37 6.03
C LEU A 316 -4.95 5.45 5.48
N GLY A 317 -5.48 6.52 4.88
CA GLY A 317 -4.68 7.65 4.41
C GLY A 317 -3.91 8.34 5.53
N VAL A 318 -4.56 8.59 6.67
CA VAL A 318 -3.93 9.15 7.87
C VAL A 318 -2.86 8.20 8.44
N GLN A 319 -3.13 6.89 8.49
CA GLN A 319 -2.18 5.90 8.97
C GLN A 319 -0.90 5.86 8.12
N VAL A 320 -1.06 5.87 6.79
CA VAL A 320 0.06 5.92 5.84
C VAL A 320 0.83 7.23 6.00
N TRP A 321 0.14 8.37 6.09
CA TRP A 321 0.78 9.67 6.31
C TRP A 321 1.63 9.71 7.58
N LEU A 322 1.07 9.28 8.71
CA LEU A 322 1.80 9.21 9.98
C LEU A 322 2.98 8.23 9.91
N GLY A 323 2.80 7.09 9.24
CA GLY A 323 3.86 6.13 8.99
C GLY A 323 5.02 6.74 8.18
N VAL A 324 4.72 7.49 7.11
CA VAL A 324 5.71 8.21 6.30
C VAL A 324 6.44 9.26 7.12
N LEU A 325 5.72 10.04 7.92
CA LEU A 325 6.34 11.03 8.82
C LEU A 325 7.28 10.38 9.84
N MET A 326 6.94 9.22 10.41
CA MET A 326 7.84 8.52 11.35
C MET A 326 8.97 7.77 10.65
N LEU A 327 8.80 7.41 9.38
CA LEU A 327 9.82 6.70 8.63
C LEU A 327 10.94 7.65 8.17
N PHE A 328 10.58 8.85 7.72
CA PHE A 328 11.51 9.85 7.15
C PHE A 328 11.81 11.02 8.08
N ASP A 329 11.17 11.10 9.24
CA ASP A 329 11.33 12.15 10.24
C ASP A 329 11.05 11.59 11.64
N SER A 330 11.04 12.42 12.68
CA SER A 330 10.98 11.95 14.06
C SER A 330 9.54 11.71 14.58
N PRO A 331 9.29 10.74 15.48
CA PRO A 331 8.05 10.58 16.22
C PRO A 331 7.61 11.84 17.01
N ALA A 332 8.55 12.74 17.31
CA ALA A 332 8.31 13.98 18.04
C ALA A 332 7.92 15.19 17.16
N GLY A 333 7.96 15.06 15.83
CA GLY A 333 7.71 16.19 14.93
C GLY A 333 6.23 16.57 14.76
N SER A 334 5.96 17.62 13.98
CA SER A 334 4.61 18.12 13.66
C SER A 334 3.72 17.04 13.01
N LEU A 335 2.42 17.01 13.34
CA LEU A 335 1.47 16.07 12.72
C LEU A 335 1.18 16.35 11.23
N LEU A 336 1.45 17.59 10.79
CA LEU A 336 1.02 18.08 9.47
C LEU A 336 2.16 18.17 8.45
N GLY A 337 3.40 17.88 8.84
CA GLY A 337 4.52 17.95 7.92
C GLY A 337 5.85 17.57 8.54
N PHE A 338 6.86 17.49 7.67
CA PHE A 338 8.24 17.20 8.05
C PHE A 338 8.88 18.37 8.82
N SER A 339 9.73 18.03 9.78
CA SER A 339 10.62 19.00 10.44
C SER A 339 11.48 19.73 9.41
N ARG A 340 11.61 21.05 9.53
CA ARG A 340 12.46 21.87 8.65
C ARG A 340 13.86 22.00 9.25
N ALA A 341 14.85 22.28 8.41
CA ALA A 341 16.21 22.53 8.89
C ALA A 341 16.28 23.70 9.90
N ALA A 342 15.42 24.72 9.73
CA ALA A 342 15.31 25.84 10.67
C ALA A 342 14.82 25.42 12.07
N ASP A 343 14.01 24.36 12.16
CA ASP A 343 13.43 23.89 13.42
C ASP A 343 14.48 23.21 14.33
N MET A 344 15.65 22.84 13.77
CA MET A 344 16.77 22.23 14.51
C MET A 344 17.59 23.25 15.32
N ILE A 345 17.53 24.54 14.95
CA ILE A 345 18.35 25.61 15.58
C ILE A 345 17.69 26.09 16.89
N GLY A 346 16.37 25.96 17.02
CA GLY A 346 15.64 26.42 18.22
C GLY A 346 15.62 25.41 19.38
N SER A 347 16.20 24.22 19.22
CA SER A 347 16.22 23.13 20.22
C SER A 347 17.61 22.79 20.75
N LEU A 348 18.63 23.58 20.40
CA LEU A 348 19.99 23.54 20.96
C LEU A 348 20.16 24.67 21.99
#